data_AF-A0A0C2FH95-F1
#
_entry.id   AF-A0A0C2FH95-F1
#
_cell.length_a   1.000
_cell.length_b   1.000
_cell.length_c   1.000
_cell.angle_alpha   90.00
_cell.angle_beta   90.00
_cell.angle_gamma   90.00
#
_symmetry.space_group_name_H-M   'P 1'
#
loop_
_entity.id
_entity.type
_entity.pdbx_description
1 polymer ?
#
loop_
_entity_poly.entity_id
_entity_poly.type
_entity_poly.pdbx_seq_one_letter_code
_entity_poly.pdbx_strand_id
1 'polypeptide(L)'
;MRLNIHSRRVLATGKLFYYFKKLNYTPEPSFSNATAPIGLRPPTTTCTAGPTTHSALLPRPRTQPRQPLAQSNGASRPLHTTTSRAISWGGLFGRKKKPASSNTADVAAGLSGDLSRAKTRQELKDRMTSPGLSASPLLASELEQQGEDGGTASKPLKTSAARNEIGTSLLQSDLQRALDPDPRSRVRWERKMVVRHVSRMLDPKGQETREERLARTERQLLHKSMPIPTSTKKLVHLARQISGKTLEDALVQMRFSKKKMAKEVLWHLEEARDMAVVERGMGLGRVQKQNEADGEGAEASSPNAIKIETKDGRWLEITDPSRMYIDQAWVGKGIWRSAVTEYRARGRRNTRWSPSAFLSVVLKEEKTRIRQYDERLAKEAKKAPWVHLPNRPVTAQRPYYSW
;
A
#
# COMPACT_ATOMS: atom_id res chain seq x y z
N MET A 1 -36.26 -60.29 4.59
CA MET A 1 -36.14 -58.86 5.01
C MET A 1 -35.38 -58.10 3.94
N ARG A 2 -35.55 -56.76 3.85
CA ARG A 2 -35.27 -55.99 2.62
C ARG A 2 -33.78 -55.68 2.38
N LEU A 3 -33.40 -55.68 1.10
CA LEU A 3 -32.16 -55.14 0.56
C LEU A 3 -32.03 -53.63 0.83
N ASN A 4 -30.79 -53.14 1.02
CA ASN A 4 -30.35 -51.96 0.28
C ASN A 4 -28.82 -51.86 0.18
N ILE A 5 -28.31 -51.90 -1.05
CA ILE A 5 -26.91 -51.64 -1.41
C ILE A 5 -26.89 -50.28 -2.09
N HIS A 6 -26.04 -49.34 -1.68
CA HIS A 6 -25.72 -48.16 -2.50
C HIS A 6 -24.22 -47.93 -2.61
N SER A 7 -23.74 -47.98 -3.86
CA SER A 7 -22.35 -47.99 -4.24
C SER A 7 -21.78 -46.58 -4.40
N ARG A 8 -20.49 -46.41 -4.06
CA ARG A 8 -19.74 -45.18 -4.34
C ARG A 8 -19.45 -45.06 -5.83
N ARG A 9 -19.97 -44.02 -6.51
CA ARG A 9 -19.46 -43.59 -7.83
C ARG A 9 -18.54 -42.39 -7.70
N VAL A 10 -17.25 -42.64 -7.88
CA VAL A 10 -16.27 -41.62 -8.27
C VAL A 10 -16.43 -41.38 -9.76
N LEU A 11 -16.57 -40.12 -10.19
CA LEU A 11 -16.43 -39.74 -11.59
C LEU A 11 -15.41 -38.60 -11.70
N ALA A 12 -14.27 -38.93 -12.29
CA ALA A 12 -13.26 -37.97 -12.71
C ALA A 12 -13.42 -37.69 -14.20
N THR A 13 -13.67 -36.44 -14.57
CA THR A 13 -13.61 -35.97 -15.97
C THR A 13 -12.96 -34.59 -16.02
N GLY A 14 -11.63 -34.57 -16.03
CA GLY A 14 -10.88 -33.39 -16.41
C GLY A 14 -10.84 -33.23 -17.92
N LYS A 15 -11.33 -32.10 -18.45
CA LYS A 15 -11.02 -31.61 -19.80
C LYS A 15 -10.64 -30.14 -19.72
N LEU A 16 -9.36 -29.84 -19.95
CA LEU A 16 -8.93 -28.48 -20.27
C LEU A 16 -9.53 -28.11 -21.63
N PHE A 17 -10.09 -26.92 -21.73
CA PHE A 17 -10.24 -26.21 -23.00
C PHE A 17 -9.70 -24.80 -22.86
N TYR A 18 -8.64 -24.51 -23.62
CA TYR A 18 -8.19 -23.13 -23.84
C TYR A 18 -9.26 -22.41 -24.67
N TYR A 19 -9.61 -21.18 -24.28
CA TYR A 19 -10.37 -20.27 -25.15
C TYR A 19 -9.61 -18.96 -25.34
N PHE A 20 -9.10 -18.79 -26.57
CA PHE A 20 -8.38 -17.61 -27.02
C PHE A 20 -9.42 -16.56 -27.46
N LYS A 21 -9.65 -15.51 -26.65
CA LYS A 21 -10.68 -14.51 -26.94
C LYS A 21 -10.17 -13.45 -27.91
N LYS A 22 -10.29 -13.72 -29.21
CA LYS A 22 -10.01 -12.76 -30.29
C LYS A 22 -11.10 -11.67 -30.29
N LEU A 23 -10.71 -10.41 -30.11
CA LEU A 23 -11.58 -9.25 -30.28
C LEU A 23 -11.67 -8.95 -31.79
N ASN A 24 -12.83 -9.18 -32.39
CA ASN A 24 -13.15 -8.65 -33.72
C ASN A 24 -14.23 -7.57 -33.56
N TYR A 25 -13.94 -6.42 -34.15
CA TYR A 25 -14.81 -5.24 -34.21
C TYR A 25 -15.35 -5.19 -35.66
N THR A 26 -16.67 -5.12 -35.84
CA THR A 26 -17.29 -4.95 -37.17
C THR A 26 -18.45 -3.96 -37.06
N PRO A 27 -18.48 -2.90 -37.88
CA PRO A 27 -19.62 -1.98 -37.95
C PRO A 27 -20.73 -2.51 -38.86
N GLU A 28 -21.97 -2.12 -38.58
CA GLU A 28 -23.15 -2.36 -39.45
C GLU A 28 -23.17 -1.37 -40.63
N PRO A 29 -23.62 -1.78 -41.84
CA PRO A 29 -23.74 -0.91 -43.01
C PRO A 29 -25.19 -0.40 -43.24
N SER A 30 -25.31 0.78 -43.84
CA SER A 30 -26.58 1.28 -44.38
C SER A 30 -26.44 1.67 -45.86
N PHE A 31 -27.17 0.94 -46.73
CA PHE A 31 -27.60 1.33 -48.09
C PHE A 31 -28.40 2.67 -48.03
N SER A 32 -28.62 3.50 -49.07
CA SER A 32 -28.21 3.66 -50.49
C SER A 32 -28.62 5.11 -50.91
N ASN A 33 -28.52 5.65 -52.14
CA ASN A 33 -28.04 5.23 -53.47
C ASN A 33 -27.81 6.52 -54.32
N ALA A 34 -26.78 6.61 -55.18
CA ALA A 34 -26.72 7.64 -56.25
C ALA A 34 -25.72 7.32 -57.38
N THR A 35 -26.18 7.58 -58.60
CA THR A 35 -25.67 7.36 -59.97
C THR A 35 -24.22 7.78 -60.30
N ALA A 36 -23.67 7.11 -61.33
CA ALA A 36 -22.35 7.21 -62.00
C ALA A 36 -22.08 8.59 -62.70
N PRO A 37 -20.93 8.89 -63.40
CA PRO A 37 -19.96 7.94 -64.00
C PRO A 37 -18.44 8.28 -64.06
N ILE A 38 -17.65 7.21 -64.29
CA ILE A 38 -16.47 7.05 -65.20
C ILE A 38 -15.41 8.18 -65.26
N GLY A 39 -14.18 7.87 -64.83
CA GLY A 39 -12.97 8.69 -65.03
C GLY A 39 -11.68 7.85 -65.18
N LEU A 40 -11.09 7.92 -66.37
CA LEU A 40 -9.99 7.11 -66.93
C LEU A 40 -8.66 7.08 -66.12
N ARG A 41 -7.92 5.96 -66.26
CA ARG A 41 -6.46 5.86 -65.98
C ARG A 41 -5.65 6.11 -67.27
N PRO A 42 -4.46 6.71 -67.17
CA PRO A 42 -3.32 6.47 -68.08
C PRO A 42 -2.10 5.84 -67.35
N PRO A 43 -1.02 5.41 -68.06
CA PRO A 43 -0.35 4.16 -67.71
C PRO A 43 1.16 4.23 -67.35
N THR A 44 1.71 3.03 -67.12
CA THR A 44 3.11 2.65 -66.87
C THR A 44 4.19 3.32 -67.72
N THR A 45 5.39 3.47 -67.15
CA THR A 45 6.68 3.50 -67.88
C THR A 45 7.76 2.78 -67.05
N THR A 46 8.79 2.26 -67.72
CA THR A 46 9.64 1.14 -67.30
C THR A 46 11.14 1.50 -67.30
N CYS A 47 11.91 0.86 -66.41
CA CYS A 47 13.39 0.73 -66.40
C CYS A 47 14.29 1.99 -66.27
N THR A 48 15.22 1.95 -65.30
CA THR A 48 16.65 1.64 -65.61
C THR A 48 17.44 1.27 -64.34
N ALA A 49 18.65 0.73 -64.52
CA ALA A 49 19.47 0.11 -63.47
C ALA A 49 20.33 1.10 -62.64
N GLY A 50 21.00 0.59 -61.60
CA GLY A 50 21.87 1.37 -60.70
C GLY A 50 23.20 1.84 -61.31
N PRO A 51 24.13 2.36 -60.47
CA PRO A 51 24.95 1.39 -59.74
C PRO A 51 25.27 1.73 -58.28
N THR A 52 25.81 0.71 -57.61
CA THR A 52 26.39 0.68 -56.26
C THR A 52 27.46 1.77 -56.03
N THR A 53 27.46 2.41 -54.87
CA THR A 53 28.61 3.17 -54.35
C THR A 53 28.99 2.70 -52.93
N HIS A 54 30.28 2.84 -52.61
CA HIS A 54 30.93 2.09 -51.54
C HIS A 54 30.90 2.78 -50.17
N SER A 55 30.92 1.94 -49.13
CA SER A 55 31.73 2.08 -47.91
C SER A 55 32.19 3.48 -47.47
N ALA A 56 31.62 3.96 -46.36
CA ALA A 56 32.25 4.97 -45.51
C ALA A 56 32.18 4.53 -44.03
N LEU A 57 33.25 3.89 -43.56
CA LEU A 57 33.43 3.52 -42.15
C LEU A 57 33.65 4.79 -41.32
N LEU A 58 32.71 5.13 -40.43
CA LEU A 58 32.91 6.22 -39.47
C LEU A 58 33.96 5.83 -38.41
N PRO A 59 35.01 6.64 -38.20
CA PRO A 59 36.10 6.25 -37.30
C PRO A 59 35.69 6.37 -35.81
N ARG A 60 35.90 5.28 -35.09
CA ARG A 60 35.81 5.17 -33.63
C ARG A 60 36.76 6.17 -32.96
N PRO A 61 36.33 6.99 -31.99
CA PRO A 61 37.21 7.93 -31.31
C PRO A 61 38.31 7.18 -30.53
N ARG A 62 39.56 7.47 -30.87
CA ARG A 62 40.76 6.86 -30.30
C ARG A 62 41.05 7.48 -28.94
N THR A 63 40.97 6.69 -27.88
CA THR A 63 41.33 7.08 -26.52
C THR A 63 42.80 7.51 -26.46
N GLN A 64 43.06 8.78 -26.17
CA GLN A 64 44.41 9.25 -25.83
C GLN A 64 44.72 8.89 -24.37
N PRO A 65 45.92 8.38 -24.04
CA PRO A 65 46.36 8.30 -22.66
C PRO A 65 46.61 9.72 -22.13
N ARG A 66 45.91 10.09 -21.05
CA ARG A 66 46.19 11.36 -20.35
C ARG A 66 47.58 11.30 -19.72
N GLN A 67 48.41 12.29 -20.01
CA GLN A 67 49.61 12.58 -19.23
C GLN A 67 49.22 12.92 -17.77
N PRO A 68 50.06 12.58 -16.77
CA PRO A 68 49.81 12.96 -15.39
C PRO A 68 49.92 14.48 -15.24
N LEU A 69 48.85 15.13 -14.80
CA LEU A 69 48.90 16.54 -14.41
C LEU A 69 49.74 16.70 -13.13
N ALA A 70 50.50 17.79 -13.06
CA ALA A 70 51.36 18.09 -11.92
C ALA A 70 50.59 18.17 -10.60
N GLN A 71 51.27 17.82 -9.51
CA GLN A 71 50.75 17.86 -8.15
C GLN A 71 50.51 19.31 -7.71
N SER A 72 49.26 19.76 -7.71
CA SER A 72 48.87 20.97 -6.97
C SER A 72 48.66 20.58 -5.49
N ASN A 73 49.48 21.14 -4.59
CA ASN A 73 49.35 20.95 -3.15
C ASN A 73 48.07 21.58 -2.60
N GLY A 74 46.95 20.87 -2.73
CA GLY A 74 45.69 21.19 -2.06
C GLY A 74 45.79 20.81 -0.59
N ALA A 75 45.93 21.80 0.29
CA ALA A 75 46.01 21.60 1.73
C ALA A 75 44.80 20.79 2.25
N SER A 76 45.06 19.61 2.80
CA SER A 76 44.08 18.78 3.46
C SER A 76 43.59 19.47 4.74
N ARG A 77 42.38 20.02 4.71
CA ARG A 77 41.70 20.44 5.94
C ARG A 77 41.49 19.21 6.83
N PRO A 78 41.98 19.18 8.07
CA PRO A 78 41.83 18.02 8.93
C PRO A 78 40.35 17.81 9.26
N LEU A 79 39.88 16.58 9.08
CA LEU A 79 38.59 16.15 9.62
C LEU A 79 38.68 16.18 11.15
N HIS A 80 37.76 16.93 11.75
CA HIS A 80 37.54 17.04 13.18
C HIS A 80 37.61 15.68 13.88
N THR A 81 38.53 15.54 14.83
CA THR A 81 38.64 14.34 15.66
C THR A 81 37.55 14.34 16.73
N THR A 82 36.35 13.90 16.35
CA THR A 82 35.32 13.52 17.34
C THR A 82 35.88 12.38 18.19
N THR A 83 36.13 12.65 19.47
CA THR A 83 36.60 11.65 20.43
C THR A 83 35.62 10.47 20.49
N SER A 84 36.06 9.30 20.05
CA SER A 84 35.30 8.06 20.17
C SER A 84 35.14 7.73 21.66
N ARG A 85 33.90 7.86 22.17
CA ARG A 85 33.59 7.36 23.52
C ARG A 85 33.79 5.85 23.54
N ALA A 86 34.74 5.39 24.34
CA ALA A 86 35.01 3.97 24.51
C ALA A 86 33.74 3.24 24.98
N ILE A 87 33.32 2.23 24.22
CA ILE A 87 32.22 1.35 24.62
C ILE A 87 32.74 0.48 25.76
N SER A 88 32.40 0.85 27.00
CA SER A 88 32.73 0.03 28.17
C SER A 88 31.99 -1.31 28.09
N TRP A 89 32.75 -2.39 27.98
CA TRP A 89 32.27 -3.77 28.16
C TRP A 89 32.30 -4.22 29.63
N GLY A 90 32.63 -3.32 30.56
CA GLY A 90 32.70 -3.55 32.01
C GLY A 90 31.34 -3.61 32.69
N GLY A 91 30.48 -4.57 32.31
CA GLY A 91 29.13 -4.71 32.89
C GLY A 91 28.48 -6.09 32.77
N LEU A 92 29.15 -7.09 32.19
CA LEU A 92 28.49 -8.35 31.78
C LEU A 92 28.09 -9.33 32.91
N PHE A 93 28.48 -9.07 34.17
CA PHE A 93 28.12 -9.93 35.32
C PHE A 93 27.42 -9.19 36.47
N GLY A 94 26.73 -8.09 36.17
CA GLY A 94 25.82 -7.42 37.10
C GLY A 94 24.50 -8.18 37.30
N ARG A 95 24.38 -8.93 38.40
CA ARG A 95 23.17 -9.68 38.80
C ARG A 95 21.97 -8.77 39.07
N LYS A 96 21.22 -8.43 38.01
CA LYS A 96 20.00 -7.61 38.09
C LYS A 96 18.91 -8.32 38.92
N LYS A 97 18.60 -7.79 40.11
CA LYS A 97 17.45 -8.27 40.91
C LYS A 97 16.16 -8.10 40.08
N LYS A 98 15.35 -9.17 40.00
CA LYS A 98 13.98 -9.07 39.47
C LYS A 98 13.12 -8.33 40.51
N PRO A 99 12.28 -7.35 40.13
CA PRO A 99 11.20 -6.91 40.99
C PRO A 99 10.20 -8.06 41.18
N ALA A 100 9.61 -8.17 42.37
CA ALA A 100 8.61 -9.19 42.67
C ALA A 100 7.30 -8.91 41.91
N SER A 101 6.65 -9.96 41.42
CA SER A 101 5.33 -9.87 40.79
C SER A 101 4.23 -9.87 41.85
N SER A 102 3.70 -8.70 42.19
CA SER A 102 2.42 -8.59 42.90
C SER A 102 1.28 -8.82 41.91
N ASN A 103 0.63 -9.98 42.01
CA ASN A 103 -0.61 -10.26 41.27
C ASN A 103 -1.81 -9.61 41.99
N THR A 104 -1.99 -8.31 41.80
CA THR A 104 -3.25 -7.60 42.09
C THR A 104 -3.52 -6.60 40.97
N ALA A 105 -4.80 -6.47 40.60
CA ALA A 105 -5.21 -5.69 39.44
C ALA A 105 -5.38 -4.21 39.81
N ASP A 106 -4.56 -3.34 39.20
CA ASP A 106 -4.80 -1.90 39.17
C ASP A 106 -4.47 -1.34 37.79
N VAL A 107 -5.48 -0.80 37.11
CA VAL A 107 -5.33 -0.17 35.77
C VAL A 107 -4.38 1.04 35.84
N ALA A 108 -4.30 1.70 37.00
CA ALA A 108 -3.38 2.80 37.29
C ALA A 108 -1.89 2.39 37.20
N ALA A 109 -1.54 1.13 37.52
CA ALA A 109 -0.16 0.66 37.43
C ALA A 109 0.33 0.62 35.98
N GLY A 110 -0.53 0.25 35.03
CA GLY A 110 -0.24 0.31 33.59
C GLY A 110 0.04 1.73 33.11
N LEU A 111 -0.82 2.68 33.50
CA LEU A 111 -0.65 4.11 33.24
C LEU A 111 0.68 4.67 33.78
N SER A 112 1.11 4.26 34.97
CA SER A 112 2.41 4.67 35.53
C SER A 112 3.60 4.21 34.67
N GLY A 113 3.51 2.99 34.12
CA GLY A 113 4.49 2.43 33.18
C GLY A 113 4.49 3.21 31.86
N ASP A 114 3.33 3.51 31.29
CA ASP A 114 3.22 4.27 30.05
C ASP A 114 3.64 5.74 30.21
N LEU A 115 3.45 6.38 31.37
CA LEU A 115 3.99 7.70 31.67
C LEU A 115 5.52 7.70 31.73
N SER A 116 6.15 6.66 32.30
CA SER A 116 7.61 6.50 32.25
C SER A 116 8.12 6.29 30.81
N ARG A 117 7.31 5.60 29.99
CA ARG A 117 7.56 5.40 28.56
C ARG A 117 7.37 6.67 27.74
N ALA A 118 6.44 7.54 28.13
CA ALA A 118 6.24 8.85 27.51
C ALA A 118 7.42 9.78 27.79
N LYS A 119 7.89 9.87 29.04
CA LYS A 119 9.08 10.66 29.42
C LYS A 119 10.34 10.16 28.72
N THR A 120 10.62 8.86 28.75
CA THR A 120 11.79 8.29 28.04
C THR A 120 11.69 8.44 26.51
N ARG A 121 10.48 8.46 25.95
CA ARG A 121 10.26 8.79 24.52
C ARG A 121 10.47 10.28 24.24
N GLN A 122 10.11 11.19 25.15
CA GLN A 122 10.44 12.61 25.07
C GLN A 122 11.96 12.83 25.14
N GLU A 123 12.65 12.29 26.14
CA GLU A 123 14.12 12.37 26.23
C GLU A 123 14.85 11.82 25.00
N LEU A 124 14.37 10.69 24.44
CA LEU A 124 14.93 10.11 23.23
C LEU A 124 14.62 10.96 21.99
N LYS A 125 13.42 11.53 21.90
CA LYS A 125 13.02 12.49 20.88
C LYS A 125 13.93 13.71 20.93
N ASP A 126 14.06 14.35 22.09
CA ASP A 126 14.89 15.55 22.27
C ASP A 126 16.36 15.28 21.89
N ARG A 127 16.92 14.12 22.27
CA ARG A 127 18.26 13.69 21.84
C ARG A 127 18.41 13.42 20.34
N MET A 128 17.33 13.07 19.64
CA MET A 128 17.34 12.87 18.18
C MET A 128 17.05 14.16 17.40
N THR A 129 16.28 15.08 17.98
CA THR A 129 15.87 16.34 17.35
C THR A 129 16.83 17.49 17.62
N SER A 130 17.61 17.43 18.71
CA SER A 130 18.78 18.28 18.89
C SER A 130 19.94 17.72 18.05
N PRO A 131 20.30 18.31 16.89
CA PRO A 131 21.66 18.13 16.40
C PRO A 131 22.61 18.65 17.48
N GLY A 132 23.80 18.05 17.63
CA GLY A 132 24.80 18.41 18.65
C GLY A 132 25.40 19.83 18.54
N LEU A 133 24.74 20.72 17.81
CA LEU A 133 24.88 22.17 17.85
C LEU A 133 24.16 22.73 19.09
N SER A 134 24.55 22.27 20.28
CA SER A 134 24.38 23.11 21.47
C SER A 134 25.07 24.44 21.18
N ALA A 135 24.39 25.55 21.45
CA ALA A 135 25.00 26.87 21.33
C ALA A 135 26.38 26.86 22.01
N SER A 136 27.38 27.46 21.36
CA SER A 136 28.73 27.54 21.94
C SER A 136 28.64 28.07 23.37
N PRO A 137 29.42 27.58 24.34
CA PRO A 137 29.24 27.93 25.76
C PRO A 137 29.30 29.45 26.03
N LEU A 138 29.97 30.21 25.15
CA LEU A 138 30.00 31.68 25.12
C LEU A 138 28.61 32.34 24.91
N LEU A 139 27.71 31.73 24.12
CA LEU A 139 26.32 32.18 23.95
C LEU A 139 25.37 31.62 25.02
N ALA A 140 25.75 30.53 25.70
CA ALA A 140 24.97 29.99 26.80
C ALA A 140 25.08 30.90 28.04
N SER A 141 26.29 31.38 28.37
CA SER A 141 26.52 32.32 29.48
C SER A 141 25.82 33.67 29.27
N GLU A 142 25.77 34.16 28.03
CA GLU A 142 25.05 35.41 27.68
C GLU A 142 23.53 35.26 27.90
N LEU A 143 22.96 34.11 27.54
CA LEU A 143 21.53 33.85 27.70
C LEU A 143 21.14 33.62 29.17
N GLU A 144 22.04 33.06 29.99
CA GLU A 144 21.85 32.92 31.43
C GLU A 144 21.95 34.29 32.16
N GLN A 145 22.86 35.18 31.73
CA GLN A 145 22.97 36.54 32.28
C GLN A 145 21.78 37.44 31.96
N GLN A 146 21.02 37.17 30.89
CA GLN A 146 19.76 37.87 30.57
C GLN A 146 18.54 37.29 31.32
N GLY A 147 18.73 36.33 32.21
CA GLY A 147 17.65 35.61 32.91
C GLY A 147 17.18 36.21 34.25
N GLU A 148 17.90 37.17 34.83
CA GLU A 148 17.62 37.64 36.20
C GLU A 148 16.80 38.94 36.29
N ASP A 149 16.74 39.75 35.22
CA ASP A 149 15.91 40.96 35.18
C ASP A 149 14.48 40.68 34.68
N GLY A 150 13.51 40.92 35.56
CA GLY A 150 12.15 40.39 35.49
C GLY A 150 11.38 40.59 34.18
N GLY A 151 11.03 39.48 33.52
CA GLY A 151 10.14 39.47 32.37
C GLY A 151 9.64 38.08 31.99
N THR A 152 8.40 37.74 32.40
CA THR A 152 7.55 36.65 31.88
C THR A 152 8.25 35.33 31.49
N ALA A 153 8.15 34.32 32.37
CA ALA A 153 8.58 32.94 32.09
C ALA A 153 8.28 32.50 30.65
N SER A 154 9.33 32.34 29.84
CA SER A 154 9.23 32.06 28.42
C SER A 154 8.64 30.67 28.22
N LYS A 155 7.30 30.61 28.05
CA LYS A 155 6.59 29.40 27.63
C LYS A 155 7.36 28.81 26.45
N PRO A 156 7.70 27.50 26.46
CA PRO A 156 8.55 26.91 25.43
C PRO A 156 7.95 27.28 24.06
N LEU A 157 8.74 27.96 23.23
CA LEU A 157 8.26 28.48 21.95
C LEU A 157 7.56 27.32 21.23
N LYS A 158 6.25 27.47 21.01
CA LYS A 158 5.42 26.48 20.32
C LYS A 158 6.19 26.04 19.10
N THR A 159 6.60 24.77 19.05
CA THR A 159 7.50 24.25 18.01
C THR A 159 6.99 24.73 16.67
N SER A 160 7.74 25.65 16.04
CA SER A 160 7.23 26.47 14.94
C SER A 160 6.61 25.58 13.87
N ALA A 161 5.46 25.95 13.33
CA ALA A 161 4.72 25.14 12.35
C ALA A 161 5.54 24.70 11.11
N ALA A 162 6.71 25.30 10.92
CA ALA A 162 7.75 24.90 9.97
C ALA A 162 8.56 23.64 10.34
N ARG A 163 8.35 22.96 11.48
CA ARG A 163 9.07 21.72 11.85
C ARG A 163 8.15 20.67 12.48
N ASN A 164 8.37 19.41 12.09
CA ASN A 164 7.72 18.25 12.71
C ASN A 164 8.34 17.90 14.07
N GLU A 165 7.66 17.02 14.80
CA GLU A 165 8.14 16.41 16.04
C GLU A 165 9.51 15.72 15.95
N ILE A 166 9.93 15.28 14.76
CA ILE A 166 11.23 14.62 14.52
C ILE A 166 12.32 15.65 14.15
N GLY A 167 12.02 16.95 14.21
CA GLY A 167 12.93 18.04 13.85
C GLY A 167 13.06 18.27 12.33
N THR A 168 12.38 17.48 11.50
CA THR A 168 12.37 17.67 10.05
C THR A 168 11.65 18.97 9.67
N SER A 169 12.30 19.78 8.84
CA SER A 169 11.70 21.00 8.29
C SER A 169 10.54 20.66 7.37
N LEU A 170 9.45 21.42 7.49
CA LEU A 170 8.29 21.42 6.61
C LEU A 170 8.37 22.53 5.54
N LEU A 171 9.45 23.32 5.54
CA LEU A 171 9.65 24.36 4.53
C LEU A 171 9.87 23.73 3.16
N GLN A 172 9.15 24.24 2.15
CA GLN A 172 9.22 23.73 0.78
C GLN A 172 10.65 23.79 0.22
N SER A 173 11.42 24.83 0.54
CA SER A 173 12.84 24.98 0.15
C SER A 173 13.69 23.76 0.52
N ASP A 174 13.49 23.26 1.74
CA ASP A 174 14.34 22.25 2.36
C ASP A 174 13.94 20.86 1.86
N LEU A 175 12.64 20.66 1.61
CA LEU A 175 12.06 19.42 1.11
C LEU A 175 12.11 19.28 -0.42
N GLN A 176 12.20 20.37 -1.18
CA GLN A 176 12.08 20.38 -2.65
C GLN A 176 13.02 19.37 -3.32
N ARG A 177 14.27 19.23 -2.85
CA ARG A 177 15.24 18.29 -3.41
C ARG A 177 14.87 16.82 -3.20
N ALA A 178 14.09 16.51 -2.16
CA ALA A 178 13.64 15.15 -1.83
C ALA A 178 12.25 14.84 -2.41
N LEU A 179 11.34 15.80 -2.42
CA LEU A 179 9.98 15.66 -2.95
C LEU A 179 9.93 15.74 -4.48
N ASP A 180 10.65 16.71 -5.07
CA ASP A 180 10.65 17.05 -6.50
C ASP A 180 12.05 16.92 -7.12
N PRO A 181 12.62 15.71 -7.24
CA PRO A 181 13.95 15.51 -7.83
C PRO A 181 14.01 15.82 -9.34
N ASP A 182 12.90 15.73 -10.07
CA ASP A 182 12.77 16.16 -11.47
C ASP A 182 11.50 17.00 -11.69
N PRO A 183 11.57 18.34 -11.50
CA PRO A 183 10.43 19.21 -11.70
C PRO A 183 10.00 19.31 -13.17
N ARG A 184 10.91 19.10 -14.14
CA ARG A 184 10.60 19.22 -15.58
C ARG A 184 9.68 18.08 -16.02
N SER A 185 9.92 16.86 -15.55
CA SER A 185 9.02 15.74 -15.82
C SER A 185 7.68 15.88 -15.10
N ARG A 186 7.66 16.38 -13.86
CA ARG A 186 6.41 16.69 -13.13
C ARG A 186 5.53 17.67 -13.92
N VAL A 187 6.06 18.83 -14.33
CA VAL A 187 5.30 19.84 -15.07
C VAL A 187 4.74 19.31 -16.40
N ARG A 188 5.50 18.46 -17.12
CA ARG A 188 5.00 17.81 -18.35
C ARG A 188 3.87 16.81 -18.06
N TRP A 189 3.94 16.09 -16.95
CA TRP A 189 2.89 15.18 -16.50
C TRP A 189 1.64 15.94 -16.03
N GLU A 190 1.80 17.02 -15.27
CA GLU A 190 0.70 17.91 -14.84
C GLU A 190 -0.04 18.48 -16.03
N ARG A 191 0.67 19.07 -17.01
CA ARG A 191 0.06 19.53 -18.28
C ARG A 191 -0.75 18.44 -18.96
N LYS A 192 -0.25 17.18 -18.98
CA LYS A 192 -0.97 16.03 -19.56
C LYS A 192 -2.21 15.65 -18.76
N MET A 193 -2.18 15.73 -17.42
CA MET A 193 -3.34 15.45 -16.57
C MET A 193 -4.40 16.55 -16.71
N VAL A 194 -3.98 17.82 -16.70
CA VAL A 194 -4.88 18.98 -16.88
C VAL A 194 -5.56 18.92 -18.25
N VAL A 195 -4.82 18.71 -19.35
CA VAL A 195 -5.40 18.58 -20.69
C VAL A 195 -6.40 17.41 -20.77
N ARG A 196 -6.12 16.26 -20.13
CA ARG A 196 -7.05 15.13 -20.06
C ARG A 196 -8.30 15.45 -19.23
N HIS A 197 -8.14 16.19 -18.14
CA HIS A 197 -9.27 16.58 -17.29
C HIS A 197 -10.17 17.57 -18.03
N VAL A 198 -9.58 18.59 -18.65
CA VAL A 198 -10.29 19.58 -19.49
C VAL A 198 -10.98 18.88 -20.67
N SER A 199 -10.32 17.97 -21.40
CA SER A 199 -10.96 17.28 -22.53
C SER A 199 -12.21 16.51 -22.10
N ARG A 200 -12.14 15.78 -20.97
CA ARG A 200 -13.30 15.08 -20.40
C ARG A 200 -14.41 16.01 -19.92
N MET A 201 -14.09 17.23 -19.49
CA MET A 201 -15.10 18.23 -19.08
C MET A 201 -15.78 18.89 -20.28
N LEU A 202 -15.09 18.98 -21.42
CA LEU A 202 -15.65 19.49 -22.68
C LEU A 202 -16.50 18.43 -23.42
N ASP A 203 -16.18 17.14 -23.26
CA ASP A 203 -16.97 16.03 -23.82
C ASP A 203 -18.35 15.93 -23.12
N PRO A 204 -19.50 16.06 -23.82
CA PRO A 204 -20.83 15.94 -23.19
C PRO A 204 -21.14 14.57 -22.57
N LYS A 205 -20.37 13.54 -22.96
CA LYS A 205 -20.43 12.17 -22.41
C LYS A 205 -19.25 11.87 -21.48
N GLY A 206 -18.37 12.85 -21.24
CA GLY A 206 -17.24 12.72 -20.34
C GLY A 206 -17.73 12.58 -18.90
N GLN A 207 -17.25 11.56 -18.23
CA GLN A 207 -17.61 11.23 -16.86
C GLN A 207 -16.35 10.83 -16.09
N GLU A 208 -16.32 11.09 -14.78
CA GLU A 208 -15.24 10.57 -13.94
C GLU A 208 -15.24 9.04 -13.97
N THR A 209 -14.06 8.42 -14.01
CA THR A 209 -14.00 6.96 -13.95
C THR A 209 -14.36 6.50 -12.53
N ARG A 210 -14.90 5.29 -12.44
CA ARG A 210 -15.22 4.68 -11.13
C ARG A 210 -13.99 4.62 -10.22
N GLU A 211 -12.82 4.33 -10.76
CA GLU A 211 -11.57 4.23 -9.99
C GLU A 211 -11.13 5.59 -9.42
N GLU A 212 -11.23 6.67 -10.20
CA GLU A 212 -10.97 8.04 -9.74
C GLU A 212 -11.96 8.45 -8.63
N ARG A 213 -13.25 8.13 -8.79
CA ARG A 213 -14.28 8.37 -7.76
C ARG A 213 -13.98 7.62 -6.46
N LEU A 214 -13.59 6.35 -6.54
CA LEU A 214 -13.26 5.55 -5.35
C LEU A 214 -11.99 6.07 -4.68
N ALA A 215 -10.95 6.40 -5.44
CA ALA A 215 -9.69 6.93 -4.91
C ALA A 215 -9.86 8.26 -4.14
N ARG A 216 -10.83 9.10 -4.53
CA ARG A 216 -11.15 10.35 -3.82
C ARG A 216 -12.17 10.20 -2.67
N THR A 217 -12.93 9.11 -2.60
CA THR A 217 -14.04 8.95 -1.62
C THR A 217 -13.83 7.87 -0.55
N GLU A 218 -12.96 6.89 -0.81
CA GLU A 218 -12.64 5.78 0.09
C GLU A 218 -11.18 5.84 0.52
N ARG A 219 -10.95 5.81 1.84
CA ARG A 219 -9.59 5.72 2.39
C ARG A 219 -9.12 4.27 2.35
N GLN A 220 -7.86 4.09 1.97
CA GLN A 220 -7.17 2.82 1.98
C GLN A 220 -5.70 2.99 2.36
N LEU A 221 -5.11 1.96 2.98
CA LEU A 221 -3.67 1.85 3.23
C LEU A 221 -3.20 0.48 2.73
N LEU A 222 -2.17 0.46 1.88
CA LEU A 222 -1.40 -0.73 1.58
C LEU A 222 -0.17 -0.73 2.48
N HIS A 223 -0.13 -1.65 3.46
CA HIS A 223 1.02 -1.81 4.35
C HIS A 223 1.74 -3.15 4.07
N LYS A 224 3.07 -3.10 3.89
CA LYS A 224 3.92 -4.25 3.53
C LYS A 224 4.98 -4.48 4.60
N SER A 225 5.04 -5.70 5.12
CA SER A 225 5.93 -6.07 6.22
C SER A 225 7.42 -6.09 5.82
N MET A 226 8.27 -6.08 6.84
CA MET A 226 9.68 -6.55 6.77
C MET A 226 9.72 -8.06 6.38
N PRO A 227 10.84 -8.63 5.84
CA PRO A 227 10.88 -10.04 5.45
C PRO A 227 10.80 -10.97 6.66
N ILE A 228 9.65 -11.62 6.82
CA ILE A 228 9.36 -12.57 7.90
C ILE A 228 10.16 -13.87 7.66
N PRO A 229 10.78 -14.48 8.70
CA PRO A 229 11.63 -15.67 8.59
C PRO A 229 10.87 -16.99 8.33
N THR A 230 10.01 -17.02 7.31
CA THR A 230 9.11 -18.15 6.99
C THR A 230 8.95 -18.38 5.49
N SER A 231 8.24 -19.47 5.14
CA SER A 231 7.82 -19.76 3.77
C SER A 231 6.45 -19.14 3.48
N THR A 232 6.27 -18.61 2.27
CA THR A 232 4.98 -18.16 1.72
C THR A 232 3.85 -19.15 2.00
N LYS A 233 4.07 -20.47 1.79
CA LYS A 233 3.06 -21.51 2.02
C LYS A 233 2.56 -21.54 3.47
N LYS A 234 3.44 -21.34 4.47
CA LYS A 234 3.08 -21.35 5.89
C LYS A 234 2.35 -20.06 6.29
N LEU A 235 2.77 -18.92 5.76
CA LEU A 235 2.22 -17.60 6.08
C LEU A 235 0.87 -17.33 5.39
N VAL A 236 0.62 -17.92 4.22
CA VAL A 236 -0.67 -17.82 3.49
C VAL A 236 -1.86 -18.26 4.35
N HIS A 237 -1.71 -19.25 5.23
CA HIS A 237 -2.80 -19.67 6.13
C HIS A 237 -3.19 -18.56 7.14
N LEU A 238 -2.23 -17.80 7.66
CA LEU A 238 -2.51 -16.66 8.55
C LEU A 238 -3.12 -15.49 7.77
N ALA A 239 -2.59 -15.18 6.58
CA ALA A 239 -3.14 -14.14 5.71
C ALA A 239 -4.62 -14.41 5.35
N ARG A 240 -4.95 -15.65 4.97
CA ARG A 240 -6.34 -16.07 4.72
C ARG A 240 -7.22 -16.04 5.97
N GLN A 241 -6.66 -16.29 7.16
CA GLN A 241 -7.41 -16.25 8.43
C GLN A 241 -7.81 -14.82 8.84
N ILE A 242 -7.05 -13.79 8.43
CA ILE A 242 -7.32 -12.38 8.76
C ILE A 242 -8.05 -11.60 7.66
N SER A 243 -7.96 -12.05 6.39
CA SER A 243 -8.69 -11.44 5.28
C SER A 243 -10.19 -11.39 5.56
N GLY A 244 -10.83 -10.23 5.34
CA GLY A 244 -12.25 -10.04 5.59
C GLY A 244 -12.66 -9.88 7.06
N LYS A 245 -11.73 -9.86 8.02
CA LYS A 245 -12.03 -9.52 9.42
C LYS A 245 -11.87 -8.03 9.69
N THR A 246 -12.52 -7.54 10.74
CA THR A 246 -12.19 -6.21 11.29
C THR A 246 -10.75 -6.23 11.80
N LEU A 247 -10.10 -5.06 11.87
CA LEU A 247 -8.72 -4.98 12.32
C LEU A 247 -8.54 -5.46 13.77
N GLU A 248 -9.51 -5.16 14.63
CA GLU A 248 -9.57 -5.57 16.04
C GLU A 248 -9.74 -7.09 16.17
N ASP A 249 -10.68 -7.70 15.42
CA ASP A 249 -10.86 -9.16 15.40
C ASP A 249 -9.59 -9.86 14.91
N ALA A 250 -8.92 -9.31 13.90
CA ALA A 250 -7.68 -9.86 13.36
C ALA A 250 -6.54 -9.81 14.40
N LEU A 251 -6.40 -8.71 15.15
CA LEU A 251 -5.44 -8.60 16.26
C LEU A 251 -5.72 -9.65 17.34
N VAL A 252 -6.97 -9.77 17.80
CA VAL A 252 -7.38 -10.81 18.78
C VAL A 252 -7.06 -12.21 18.26
N GLN A 253 -7.37 -12.50 17.00
CA GLN A 253 -7.10 -13.79 16.37
C GLN A 253 -5.60 -14.10 16.27
N MET A 254 -4.74 -13.10 16.07
CA MET A 254 -3.29 -13.29 16.06
C MET A 254 -2.72 -13.43 17.48
N ARG A 255 -3.26 -12.73 18.49
CA ARG A 255 -2.88 -12.88 19.92
C ARG A 255 -3.02 -14.33 20.40
N PHE A 256 -4.14 -14.98 20.07
CA PHE A 256 -4.44 -16.35 20.51
C PHE A 256 -4.00 -17.45 19.52
N SER A 257 -3.35 -17.10 18.41
CA SER A 257 -2.93 -18.08 17.40
C SER A 257 -1.67 -18.84 17.83
N LYS A 258 -1.77 -20.18 17.83
CA LYS A 258 -0.67 -21.10 18.18
C LYS A 258 0.52 -21.08 17.20
N LYS A 259 0.47 -20.29 16.11
CA LYS A 259 1.51 -20.27 15.07
C LYS A 259 2.60 -19.26 15.44
N LYS A 260 3.88 -19.66 15.46
CA LYS A 260 5.02 -18.78 15.77
C LYS A 260 4.99 -17.42 15.02
N MET A 261 4.59 -17.43 13.75
CA MET A 261 4.54 -16.22 12.91
C MET A 261 3.34 -15.31 13.19
N ALA A 262 2.35 -15.73 13.98
CA ALA A 262 1.23 -14.86 14.34
C ALA A 262 1.67 -13.66 15.17
N LYS A 263 2.75 -13.78 15.97
CA LYS A 263 3.36 -12.64 16.68
C LYS A 263 3.91 -11.57 15.72
N GLU A 264 4.56 -12.00 14.64
CA GLU A 264 5.09 -11.12 13.59
C GLU A 264 3.94 -10.43 12.81
N VAL A 265 2.86 -11.18 12.53
CA VAL A 265 1.66 -10.64 11.87
C VAL A 265 0.92 -9.67 12.79
N LEU A 266 0.87 -9.93 14.09
CA LEU A 266 0.29 -9.01 15.08
C LEU A 266 1.03 -7.68 15.09
N TRP A 267 2.35 -7.70 15.21
CA TRP A 267 3.17 -6.49 15.14
C TRP A 267 2.92 -5.69 13.85
N HIS A 268 2.90 -6.40 12.71
CA HIS A 268 2.60 -5.79 11.40
C HIS A 268 1.19 -5.17 11.31
N LEU A 269 0.20 -5.72 12.01
CA LEU A 269 -1.16 -5.17 12.08
C LEU A 269 -1.27 -3.98 13.03
N GLU A 270 -0.50 -3.95 14.12
CA GLU A 270 -0.38 -2.79 15.01
C GLU A 270 0.30 -1.63 14.28
N GLU A 271 1.42 -1.88 13.60
CA GLU A 271 2.10 -0.91 12.74
C GLU A 271 1.18 -0.40 11.61
N ALA A 272 0.46 -1.31 10.93
CA ALA A 272 -0.51 -0.92 9.90
C ALA A 272 -1.68 -0.08 10.45
N ARG A 273 -2.16 -0.36 11.65
CA ARG A 273 -3.20 0.45 12.32
C ARG A 273 -2.69 1.86 12.56
N ASP A 274 -1.52 1.98 13.16
CA ASP A 274 -0.99 3.27 13.60
C ASP A 274 -0.65 4.15 12.37
N MET A 275 -0.10 3.55 11.30
CA MET A 275 0.05 4.22 10.00
C MET A 275 -1.29 4.57 9.32
N ALA A 276 -2.33 3.74 9.44
CA ALA A 276 -3.65 4.02 8.85
C ALA A 276 -4.34 5.21 9.52
N VAL A 277 -4.20 5.34 10.84
CA VAL A 277 -4.69 6.50 11.60
C VAL A 277 -3.88 7.75 11.26
N VAL A 278 -2.55 7.67 11.28
CA VAL A 278 -1.67 8.85 11.10
C VAL A 278 -1.59 9.33 9.64
N GLU A 279 -1.35 8.45 8.67
CA GLU A 279 -1.20 8.86 7.26
C GLU A 279 -2.53 9.12 6.56
N ARG A 280 -3.58 8.33 6.88
CA ARG A 280 -4.84 8.29 6.11
C ARG A 280 -6.04 8.81 6.89
N GLY A 281 -5.91 9.08 8.19
CA GLY A 281 -7.00 9.55 9.05
C GLY A 281 -8.11 8.52 9.26
N MET A 282 -7.85 7.22 9.07
CA MET A 282 -8.87 6.18 9.19
C MET A 282 -9.27 5.91 10.64
N GLY A 283 -10.53 5.52 10.87
CA GLY A 283 -11.03 5.11 12.20
C GLY A 283 -11.25 6.23 13.22
N LEU A 284 -11.21 7.50 12.81
CA LEU A 284 -11.40 8.66 13.69
C LEU A 284 -12.88 9.03 13.95
N GLY A 285 -13.82 8.47 13.17
CA GLY A 285 -15.25 8.85 13.23
C GLY A 285 -15.99 8.35 14.48
N ARG A 286 -15.44 7.39 15.23
CA ARG A 286 -16.10 6.83 16.42
C ARG A 286 -16.41 7.87 17.49
N VAL A 287 -15.45 8.75 17.80
CA VAL A 287 -15.62 9.79 18.84
C VAL A 287 -16.60 10.87 18.37
N GLN A 288 -16.59 11.22 17.08
CA GLN A 288 -17.57 12.16 16.52
C GLN A 288 -19.00 11.63 16.71
N LYS A 289 -19.24 10.37 16.35
CA LYS A 289 -20.54 9.70 16.55
C LYS A 289 -20.95 9.55 18.02
N GLN A 290 -20.00 9.42 18.94
CA GLN A 290 -20.29 9.38 20.37
C GLN A 290 -20.74 10.76 20.86
N ASN A 291 -19.97 11.82 20.54
CA ASN A 291 -20.34 13.20 20.87
C ASN A 291 -21.68 13.63 20.22
N GLU A 292 -21.99 13.15 19.01
CA GLU A 292 -23.29 13.36 18.33
C GLU A 292 -24.44 12.64 19.04
N ALA A 293 -24.18 11.53 19.73
CA ALA A 293 -25.18 10.77 20.50
C ALA A 293 -25.34 11.27 21.95
N ASP A 294 -24.27 11.81 22.54
CA ASP A 294 -24.25 12.35 23.90
C ASP A 294 -24.80 13.81 23.96
N GLY A 295 -25.06 14.44 22.80
CA GLY A 295 -25.67 15.76 22.71
C GLY A 295 -27.15 15.76 23.13
N GLU A 296 -27.50 16.59 24.11
CA GLU A 296 -28.84 16.72 24.71
C GLU A 296 -29.92 17.03 23.65
N GLY A 297 -30.66 16.02 23.19
CA GLY A 297 -31.77 16.19 22.26
C GLY A 297 -32.09 15.02 21.33
N ALA A 298 -31.24 13.99 21.26
CA ALA A 298 -31.56 12.76 20.52
C ALA A 298 -32.35 11.77 21.41
N GLU A 299 -33.66 11.63 21.15
CA GLU A 299 -34.43 10.48 21.64
C GLU A 299 -33.76 9.16 21.22
N ALA A 300 -33.91 8.12 22.04
CA ALA A 300 -33.12 6.89 21.98
C ALA A 300 -33.43 5.95 20.79
N SER A 301 -33.44 6.46 19.56
CA SER A 301 -33.29 5.65 18.37
C SER A 301 -31.87 5.07 18.35
N SER A 302 -31.75 3.76 18.60
CA SER A 302 -30.49 3.02 18.51
C SER A 302 -29.68 3.45 17.27
N PRO A 303 -28.37 3.72 17.40
CA PRO A 303 -27.58 4.30 16.30
C PRO A 303 -27.71 3.42 15.06
N ASN A 304 -28.28 3.98 13.98
CA ASN A 304 -28.75 3.27 12.80
C ASN A 304 -27.72 2.25 12.27
N ALA A 305 -27.85 1.00 12.72
CA ALA A 305 -26.88 -0.05 12.45
C ALA A 305 -27.16 -0.65 11.08
N ILE A 306 -26.27 -0.38 10.13
CA ILE A 306 -26.44 -0.79 8.74
C ILE A 306 -26.18 -2.29 8.66
N LYS A 307 -27.22 -3.08 8.37
CA LYS A 307 -27.11 -4.52 8.15
C LYS A 307 -26.66 -4.74 6.71
N ILE A 308 -25.50 -5.38 6.54
CA ILE A 308 -24.94 -5.69 5.23
C ILE A 308 -24.63 -7.18 5.11
N GLU A 309 -24.61 -7.68 3.88
CA GLU A 309 -24.10 -9.01 3.57
C GLU A 309 -22.70 -8.89 2.93
N THR A 310 -21.70 -9.54 3.52
CA THR A 310 -20.35 -9.67 2.95
C THR A 310 -20.41 -10.49 1.65
N LYS A 311 -19.44 -10.32 0.73
CA LYS A 311 -19.33 -11.13 -0.50
C LYS A 311 -19.35 -12.66 -0.23
N ASP A 312 -18.89 -13.07 0.95
CA ASP A 312 -18.83 -14.47 1.37
C ASP A 312 -20.14 -14.99 2.02
N GLY A 313 -21.24 -14.21 1.98
CA GLY A 313 -22.54 -14.58 2.55
C GLY A 313 -22.69 -14.33 4.06
N ARG A 314 -21.69 -13.72 4.71
CA ARG A 314 -21.74 -13.37 6.14
C ARG A 314 -22.45 -12.03 6.36
N TRP A 315 -23.54 -12.05 7.12
CA TRP A 315 -24.19 -10.85 7.65
C TRP A 315 -23.33 -10.15 8.70
N LEU A 316 -23.28 -8.82 8.63
CA LEU A 316 -22.59 -7.93 9.55
C LEU A 316 -23.51 -6.74 9.89
N GLU A 317 -23.41 -6.25 11.12
CA GLU A 317 -24.10 -5.03 11.56
C GLU A 317 -23.04 -3.94 11.79
N ILE A 318 -23.14 -2.83 11.05
CA ILE A 318 -22.15 -1.74 11.08
C ILE A 318 -22.75 -0.53 11.79
N THR A 319 -22.25 -0.25 12.99
CA THR A 319 -22.56 0.99 13.75
C THR A 319 -21.68 2.16 13.30
N ASP A 320 -20.40 1.90 13.00
CA ASP A 320 -19.41 2.91 12.58
C ASP A 320 -18.86 2.59 11.17
N PRO A 321 -19.17 3.42 10.15
CA PRO A 321 -18.66 3.22 8.79
C PRO A 321 -17.16 3.57 8.65
N SER A 322 -16.56 4.28 9.62
CA SER A 322 -15.13 4.61 9.63
C SER A 322 -14.25 3.50 10.22
N ARG A 323 -14.85 2.48 10.84
CA ARG A 323 -14.14 1.33 11.42
C ARG A 323 -13.27 0.65 10.36
N MET A 324 -12.05 0.30 10.74
CA MET A 324 -11.08 -0.32 9.85
C MET A 324 -11.25 -1.84 9.75
N TYR A 325 -11.21 -2.37 8.52
CA TYR A 325 -11.18 -3.80 8.23
C TYR A 325 -10.07 -4.16 7.25
N ILE A 326 -9.70 -5.44 7.24
CA ILE A 326 -8.74 -6.00 6.29
C ILE A 326 -9.48 -6.43 5.03
N ASP A 327 -9.37 -5.64 3.96
CA ASP A 327 -9.98 -5.95 2.66
C ASP A 327 -9.26 -7.10 1.98
N GLN A 328 -7.91 -7.04 1.96
CA GLN A 328 -7.08 -8.03 1.32
C GLN A 328 -5.83 -8.30 2.16
N ALA A 329 -5.46 -9.57 2.28
CA ALA A 329 -4.19 -9.98 2.86
C ALA A 329 -3.56 -11.06 1.97
N TRP A 330 -2.34 -10.81 1.47
CA TRP A 330 -1.61 -11.75 0.63
C TRP A 330 -0.13 -11.80 1.02
N VAL A 331 0.58 -12.81 0.49
CA VAL A 331 1.96 -13.09 0.87
C VAL A 331 2.87 -13.12 -0.35
N GLY A 332 3.89 -12.27 -0.35
CA GLY A 332 4.98 -12.28 -1.31
C GLY A 332 6.12 -13.21 -0.88
N LYS A 333 6.91 -13.68 -1.85
CA LYS A 333 8.18 -14.37 -1.57
C LYS A 333 9.29 -13.33 -1.36
N GLY A 334 10.09 -13.51 -0.32
CA GLY A 334 11.26 -12.66 -0.06
C GLY A 334 12.57 -13.26 -0.59
N ILE A 335 13.67 -12.56 -0.28
CA ILE A 335 15.04 -13.01 -0.56
C ILE A 335 15.31 -14.28 0.27
N TRP A 336 15.98 -15.28 -0.32
CA TRP A 336 16.38 -16.47 0.42
C TRP A 336 17.42 -16.08 1.48
N ARG A 337 17.20 -16.47 2.73
CA ARG A 337 18.06 -16.08 3.88
C ARG A 337 19.35 -16.90 3.97
N SER A 338 19.30 -18.15 3.54
CA SER A 338 20.47 -19.01 3.44
C SER A 338 20.23 -20.14 2.43
N ALA A 339 21.32 -20.66 1.89
CA ALA A 339 21.37 -21.91 1.15
C ALA A 339 22.31 -22.85 1.91
N VAL A 340 21.77 -23.94 2.47
CA VAL A 340 22.54 -24.90 3.26
C VAL A 340 22.68 -26.18 2.47
N THR A 341 23.90 -26.66 2.28
CA THR A 341 24.16 -27.94 1.64
C THR A 341 23.70 -29.09 2.54
N GLU A 342 22.82 -29.93 2.02
CA GLU A 342 22.31 -31.14 2.67
C GLU A 342 22.97 -32.37 2.04
N TYR A 343 23.92 -32.95 2.76
CA TYR A 343 24.58 -34.20 2.40
C TYR A 343 23.65 -35.38 2.68
N ARG A 344 23.52 -36.29 1.71
CA ARG A 344 22.74 -37.53 1.83
C ARG A 344 23.62 -38.73 1.51
N ALA A 345 23.13 -39.92 1.85
CA ALA A 345 23.80 -41.18 1.54
C ALA A 345 24.13 -41.33 0.03
N ARG A 346 25.15 -42.14 -0.28
CA ARG A 346 25.66 -42.39 -1.64
C ARG A 346 26.16 -41.12 -2.36
N GLY A 347 26.87 -40.25 -1.64
CA GLY A 347 27.51 -39.04 -2.21
C GLY A 347 26.55 -37.95 -2.70
N ARG A 348 25.24 -38.11 -2.50
CA ARG A 348 24.23 -37.17 -3.03
C ARG A 348 24.23 -35.87 -2.23
N ARG A 349 24.17 -34.74 -2.94
CA ARG A 349 24.20 -33.40 -2.35
C ARG A 349 22.98 -32.59 -2.82
N ASN A 350 22.14 -32.16 -1.88
CA ASN A 350 21.01 -31.28 -2.13
C ASN A 350 21.30 -29.87 -1.58
N THR A 351 20.60 -28.85 -2.08
CA THR A 351 20.65 -27.49 -1.49
C THR A 351 19.32 -27.17 -0.82
N ARG A 352 19.35 -26.98 0.50
CA ARG A 352 18.21 -26.63 1.33
C ARG A 352 18.14 -25.12 1.50
N TRP A 353 17.15 -24.50 0.88
CA TRP A 353 16.97 -23.04 0.90
C TRP A 353 16.09 -22.60 2.08
N SER A 354 16.56 -21.63 2.86
CA SER A 354 15.78 -20.99 3.93
C SER A 354 14.99 -19.80 3.38
N PRO A 355 13.65 -19.90 3.22
CA PRO A 355 12.86 -18.78 2.69
C PRO A 355 12.72 -17.63 3.69
N SER A 356 12.50 -16.44 3.15
CA SER A 356 11.72 -15.38 3.80
C SER A 356 10.45 -15.10 2.97
N ALA A 357 9.49 -14.43 3.59
CA ALA A 357 8.23 -14.03 2.97
C ALA A 357 7.78 -12.67 3.49
N PHE A 358 7.04 -11.93 2.66
CA PHE A 358 6.45 -10.65 3.04
C PHE A 358 4.95 -10.81 3.20
N LEU A 359 4.35 -10.28 4.27
CA LEU A 359 2.91 -10.06 4.33
C LEU A 359 2.60 -8.69 3.71
N SER A 360 1.53 -8.60 2.94
CA SER A 360 0.96 -7.32 2.47
C SER A 360 -0.51 -7.30 2.81
N VAL A 361 -0.95 -6.20 3.41
CA VAL A 361 -2.30 -6.00 3.92
C VAL A 361 -2.85 -4.71 3.34
N VAL A 362 -4.09 -4.74 2.84
CA VAL A 362 -4.86 -3.55 2.47
C VAL A 362 -5.94 -3.33 3.52
N LEU A 363 -5.79 -2.23 4.26
CA LEU A 363 -6.80 -1.74 5.19
C LEU A 363 -7.73 -0.76 4.48
N LYS A 364 -9.03 -0.83 4.81
CA LYS A 364 -10.09 0.08 4.34
C LYS A 364 -11.10 0.33 5.44
N GLU A 365 -11.95 1.33 5.26
CA GLU A 365 -13.08 1.66 6.15
C GLU A 365 -14.34 0.86 5.75
N GLU A 366 -15.18 0.47 6.71
CA GLU A 366 -16.44 -0.28 6.47
C GLU A 366 -17.39 0.40 5.46
N LYS A 367 -17.27 1.73 5.24
CA LYS A 367 -17.87 2.48 4.13
C LYS A 367 -17.71 1.79 2.76
N THR A 368 -16.53 1.21 2.50
CA THR A 368 -16.26 0.45 1.27
C THR A 368 -17.17 -0.79 1.16
N ARG A 369 -17.49 -1.47 2.28
CA ARG A 369 -18.37 -2.64 2.27
C ARG A 369 -19.83 -2.28 2.04
N ILE A 370 -20.30 -1.19 2.65
CA ILE A 370 -21.65 -0.67 2.46
C ILE A 370 -21.89 -0.44 0.96
N ARG A 371 -21.02 0.33 0.29
CA ARG A 371 -21.11 0.51 -1.18
C ARG A 371 -21.05 -0.81 -1.95
N GLN A 372 -20.17 -1.75 -1.58
CA GLN A 372 -20.09 -3.06 -2.24
C GLN A 372 -21.35 -3.93 -2.06
N TYR A 373 -22.14 -3.68 -1.01
CA TYR A 373 -23.43 -4.30 -0.78
C TYR A 373 -24.52 -3.60 -1.61
N ASP A 374 -24.58 -2.27 -1.58
CA ASP A 374 -25.54 -1.47 -2.37
C ASP A 374 -25.39 -1.72 -3.88
N GLU A 375 -24.15 -1.80 -4.39
CA GLU A 375 -23.88 -2.17 -5.79
C GLU A 375 -24.31 -3.60 -6.13
N ARG A 376 -24.30 -4.52 -5.15
CA ARG A 376 -24.75 -5.89 -5.34
C ARG A 376 -26.26 -5.95 -5.39
N LEU A 377 -26.95 -5.29 -4.47
CA LEU A 377 -28.41 -5.12 -4.49
C LEU A 377 -28.87 -4.44 -5.79
N ALA A 378 -28.22 -3.36 -6.23
CA ALA A 378 -28.54 -2.69 -7.48
C ALA A 378 -28.29 -3.60 -8.71
N LYS A 379 -27.26 -4.44 -8.66
CA LYS A 379 -26.98 -5.44 -9.71
C LYS A 379 -27.99 -6.59 -9.72
N GLU A 380 -28.48 -6.99 -8.55
CA GLU A 380 -29.50 -8.03 -8.39
C GLU A 380 -30.88 -7.51 -8.81
N ALA A 381 -31.26 -6.29 -8.41
CA ALA A 381 -32.47 -5.60 -8.90
C ALA A 381 -32.43 -5.36 -10.42
N LYS A 382 -31.25 -5.13 -11.00
CA LYS A 382 -31.06 -5.04 -12.47
C LYS A 382 -31.10 -6.40 -13.18
N LYS A 383 -30.98 -7.52 -12.47
CA LYS A 383 -31.06 -8.85 -13.07
C LYS A 383 -32.51 -9.16 -13.40
N ALA A 384 -32.80 -9.43 -14.67
CA ALA A 384 -34.14 -9.84 -15.08
C ALA A 384 -34.62 -11.07 -14.26
N PRO A 385 -35.91 -11.14 -13.91
CA PRO A 385 -36.47 -12.28 -13.21
C PRO A 385 -36.35 -13.55 -14.06
N TRP A 386 -36.35 -14.71 -13.41
CA TRP A 386 -36.42 -15.97 -14.13
C TRP A 386 -37.82 -16.16 -14.73
N VAL A 387 -37.88 -16.43 -16.03
CA VAL A 387 -39.11 -16.65 -16.79
C VAL A 387 -39.15 -18.10 -17.25
N HIS A 388 -40.27 -18.78 -17.04
CA HIS A 388 -40.48 -20.19 -17.38
C HIS A 388 -40.14 -20.50 -18.86
N LEU A 389 -40.69 -19.72 -19.78
CA LEU A 389 -40.39 -19.78 -21.22
C LEU A 389 -39.65 -18.49 -21.62
N PRO A 390 -38.30 -18.49 -21.63
CA PRO A 390 -37.53 -17.30 -21.98
C PRO A 390 -37.41 -17.13 -23.50
N ASN A 391 -37.64 -15.90 -23.97
CA ASN A 391 -37.42 -15.50 -25.37
C ASN A 391 -35.91 -15.45 -25.69
N ARG A 392 -35.32 -16.62 -25.95
CA ARG A 392 -33.93 -16.74 -26.40
C ARG A 392 -33.84 -16.34 -27.88
N PRO A 393 -32.90 -15.47 -28.28
CA PRO A 393 -32.75 -15.12 -29.70
C PRO A 393 -32.30 -16.35 -30.49
N VAL A 394 -32.87 -16.52 -31.69
CA VAL A 394 -32.39 -17.51 -32.66
C VAL A 394 -31.04 -17.04 -33.18
N THR A 395 -29.95 -17.66 -32.73
CA THR A 395 -28.58 -17.21 -33.02
C THR A 395 -28.06 -17.61 -34.40
N ALA A 396 -28.86 -18.33 -35.20
CA ALA A 396 -28.49 -18.80 -36.53
C ALA A 396 -29.26 -18.00 -37.59
N GLN A 397 -28.51 -17.30 -38.45
CA GLN A 397 -29.08 -16.59 -39.59
C GLN A 397 -29.19 -17.54 -40.80
N ARG A 398 -30.31 -17.48 -41.52
CA ARG A 398 -30.51 -18.11 -42.83
C ARG A 398 -30.95 -17.03 -43.83
N PRO A 399 -30.55 -17.09 -45.10
CA PRO A 399 -30.94 -16.11 -46.12
C PRO A 399 -32.38 -16.34 -46.66
N TYR A 400 -33.15 -17.19 -45.99
CA TYR A 400 -34.54 -17.51 -46.30
C TYR A 400 -35.32 -17.65 -44.99
N TYR A 401 -36.61 -17.36 -45.05
CA TYR A 401 -37.52 -17.53 -43.93
C TYR A 401 -37.83 -19.01 -43.71
N SER A 402 -37.96 -19.41 -42.44
CA SER A 402 -38.20 -20.80 -42.03
C SER A 402 -39.20 -20.88 -40.88
N TRP A 403 -40.27 -20.09 -41.00
CA TRP A 403 -41.42 -20.03 -40.10
C TRP A 403 -42.69 -20.40 -40.87
#